data_AF-A0A240EMD0-F1
#
_entry.id   AF-A0A240EMD0-F1
#
_cell.length_a   1.000
_cell.length_b   1.000
_cell.length_c   1.000
_cell.angle_alpha   90.00
_cell.angle_beta   90.00
_cell.angle_gamma   90.00
#
_symmetry.space_group_name_H-M   'P 1'
#
loop_
_entity.id
_entity.type
_entity.pdbx_description
1 polymer ?
#
loop_
_entity_poly.entity_id
_entity_poly.type
_entity_poly.pdbx_seq_one_letter_code
_entity_poly.pdbx_strand_id
1 'polypeptide(L)'
;MDNPILKNSMQLFAQLGRVKSRSMFGGFGIFIDDTMFALAVNNKLHIRTNRQTIAKFKELGYKPYVYKKRGFPVVTKYFALPEDCWQDQDVILTHARSALEFAKTEKVQQSETKPNRLKDLPNLRLATERMLKKAGIESVYDLQEQGSVEAFKAIQRTHSNTVGLELLWALEGAINGTHWSVIPQNKREELASLIN
;
A
#
# COMPACT_ATOMS: atom_id res chain seq x y z
N MET A 1 -12.03 16.54 -19.01
CA MET A 1 -13.32 16.07 -18.47
C MET A 1 -13.45 16.65 -17.07
N ASP A 2 -14.34 17.62 -16.91
CA ASP A 2 -14.68 18.16 -15.60
C ASP A 2 -15.27 17.04 -14.74
N ASN A 3 -14.69 16.80 -13.58
CA ASN A 3 -15.23 15.89 -12.58
C ASN A 3 -15.89 16.75 -11.49
N PRO A 4 -17.19 17.05 -11.60
CA PRO A 4 -17.88 17.97 -10.69
C PRO A 4 -17.84 17.44 -9.26
N ILE A 5 -17.93 16.12 -9.07
CA ILE A 5 -17.79 15.49 -7.76
C ILE A 5 -16.43 15.78 -7.15
N LEU A 6 -15.34 15.58 -7.90
CA LEU A 6 -13.99 15.91 -7.42
C LEU A 6 -13.89 17.39 -7.04
N LYS A 7 -14.33 18.30 -7.91
CA LYS A 7 -14.25 19.74 -7.67
C LYS A 7 -15.03 20.15 -6.42
N ASN A 8 -16.29 19.72 -6.31
CA ASN A 8 -17.15 20.02 -5.17
C ASN A 8 -16.59 19.42 -3.88
N SER A 9 -16.10 18.17 -3.92
CA SER A 9 -15.46 17.53 -2.77
C SER A 9 -14.20 18.28 -2.33
N MET A 10 -13.34 18.70 -3.27
CA MET A 10 -12.12 19.45 -2.94
C MET A 10 -12.44 20.81 -2.31
N GLN A 11 -13.45 21.50 -2.81
CA GLN A 11 -13.92 22.77 -2.23
C GLN A 11 -14.47 22.57 -0.82
N LEU A 12 -15.34 21.57 -0.63
CA LEU A 12 -15.93 21.25 0.67
C LEU A 12 -14.86 20.91 1.71
N PHE A 13 -13.91 20.04 1.33
CA PHE A 13 -12.86 19.57 2.22
C PHE A 13 -11.74 20.58 2.47
N ALA A 14 -11.72 21.73 1.78
CA ALA A 14 -10.75 22.79 2.07
C ALA A 14 -10.85 23.31 3.52
N GLN A 15 -12.03 23.15 4.15
CA GLN A 15 -12.27 23.46 5.55
C GLN A 15 -11.53 22.53 6.53
N LEU A 16 -11.09 21.35 6.07
CA LEU A 16 -10.36 20.37 6.88
C LEU A 16 -8.84 20.51 6.74
N GLY A 17 -8.35 21.33 5.80
CA GLY A 17 -6.93 21.55 5.55
C GLY A 17 -6.57 21.70 4.07
N ARG A 18 -5.27 21.65 3.76
CA ARG A 18 -4.79 21.77 2.37
C ARG A 18 -5.07 20.49 1.58
N VAL A 19 -6.15 20.52 0.80
CA VAL A 19 -6.57 19.38 -0.02
C VAL A 19 -5.70 19.22 -1.27
N LYS A 20 -5.26 18.00 -1.54
CA LYS A 20 -4.60 17.58 -2.79
C LYS A 20 -5.37 16.42 -3.42
N SER A 21 -5.26 16.26 -4.73
CA SER A 21 -5.80 15.08 -5.44
C SER A 21 -4.76 14.44 -6.35
N ARG A 22 -4.87 13.12 -6.57
CA ARG A 22 -4.04 12.36 -7.52
C ARG A 22 -4.79 11.13 -8.05
N SER A 23 -4.38 10.63 -9.21
CA SER A 23 -4.94 9.43 -9.81
C SER A 23 -4.78 8.22 -8.88
N MET A 24 -5.90 7.62 -8.46
CA MET A 24 -5.94 6.45 -7.57
C MET A 24 -7.09 5.54 -7.97
N PHE A 25 -6.82 4.25 -8.13
CA PHE A 25 -7.86 3.23 -8.33
C PHE A 25 -8.82 3.52 -9.49
N GLY A 26 -8.34 4.11 -10.59
CA GLY A 26 -9.19 4.48 -11.75
C GLY A 26 -10.02 5.75 -11.56
N GLY A 27 -9.89 6.44 -10.44
CA GLY A 27 -10.47 7.76 -10.18
C GLY A 27 -9.46 8.70 -9.52
N PHE A 28 -9.94 9.56 -8.64
CA PHE A 28 -9.14 10.59 -7.97
C PHE A 28 -9.17 10.40 -6.45
N GLY A 29 -8.03 10.04 -5.88
CA GLY A 29 -7.88 10.05 -4.44
C GLY A 29 -7.73 11.48 -3.93
N ILE A 30 -8.32 11.76 -2.77
CA ILE A 30 -8.32 13.07 -2.12
C ILE A 30 -7.55 12.96 -0.79
N PHE A 31 -6.66 13.92 -0.56
CA PHE A 31 -5.61 13.87 0.46
C PHE A 31 -5.52 15.17 1.25
N ILE A 32 -5.23 15.05 2.54
CA ILE A 32 -4.73 16.12 3.42
C ILE A 32 -3.50 15.55 4.13
N ASP A 33 -2.40 16.29 4.22
CA ASP A 33 -1.12 15.85 4.84
C ASP A 33 -0.65 14.46 4.37
N ASP A 34 -0.70 14.23 3.06
CA ASP A 34 -0.39 12.96 2.39
C ASP A 34 -1.18 11.75 2.94
N THR A 35 -2.36 12.01 3.49
CA THR A 35 -3.26 11.02 4.05
C THR A 35 -4.53 10.97 3.20
N MET A 36 -4.72 9.86 2.48
CA MET A 36 -5.92 9.66 1.66
C MET A 36 -7.11 9.34 2.57
N PHE A 37 -8.18 10.11 2.44
CA PHE A 37 -9.41 9.92 3.23
C PHE A 37 -10.66 9.80 2.36
N ALA A 38 -10.62 10.22 1.10
CA ALA A 38 -11.74 10.12 0.17
C ALA A 38 -11.28 9.74 -1.26
N LEU A 39 -12.22 9.25 -2.07
CA LEU A 39 -12.03 8.83 -3.46
C LEU A 39 -13.23 9.28 -4.30
N ALA A 40 -12.98 10.08 -5.33
CA ALA A 40 -13.97 10.43 -6.35
C ALA A 40 -13.81 9.49 -7.55
N VAL A 41 -14.78 8.60 -7.77
CA VAL A 41 -14.77 7.61 -8.86
C VAL A 41 -16.21 7.25 -9.23
N ASN A 42 -16.46 6.89 -10.49
CA ASN A 42 -17.79 6.54 -11.00
C ASN A 42 -18.86 7.60 -10.68
N ASN A 43 -18.50 8.89 -10.75
CA ASN A 43 -19.34 10.03 -10.38
C ASN A 43 -19.93 9.96 -8.96
N LYS A 44 -19.24 9.29 -8.04
CA LYS A 44 -19.62 9.17 -6.62
C LYS A 44 -18.45 9.52 -5.71
N LEU A 45 -18.78 10.18 -4.60
CA LEU A 45 -17.84 10.40 -3.52
C LEU A 45 -17.80 9.16 -2.63
N HIS A 46 -16.61 8.64 -2.41
CA HIS A 46 -16.39 7.54 -1.50
C HIS A 46 -15.51 7.99 -0.32
N ILE A 47 -15.84 7.53 0.88
CA ILE A 47 -15.09 7.81 2.10
C ILE A 47 -14.31 6.56 2.53
N ARG A 48 -13.09 6.78 3.04
CA ARG A 48 -12.26 5.72 3.61
C ARG A 48 -12.88 5.25 4.92
N THR A 49 -13.10 3.96 5.05
CA THR A 49 -13.59 3.32 6.26
C THR A 49 -12.47 2.56 6.98
N ASN A 50 -12.67 2.30 8.27
CA ASN A 50 -11.74 1.55 9.10
C ASN A 50 -12.12 0.07 9.21
N ARG A 51 -11.23 -0.76 9.79
CA ARG A 51 -11.44 -2.20 9.90
C ARG A 51 -12.73 -2.57 10.66
N GLN A 52 -13.09 -1.79 11.70
CA GLN A 52 -14.29 -2.00 12.50
C GLN A 52 -15.56 -1.63 11.71
N THR A 53 -15.55 -0.48 11.03
CA THR A 53 -16.68 -0.01 10.21
C THR A 53 -16.90 -0.90 8.99
N ILE A 54 -15.83 -1.42 8.37
CA ILE A 54 -15.94 -2.32 7.22
C ILE A 54 -16.71 -3.60 7.59
N ALA A 55 -16.47 -4.17 8.77
CA ALA A 55 -17.18 -5.38 9.21
C ALA A 55 -18.69 -5.10 9.32
N LYS A 56 -19.06 -4.05 10.05
CA LYS A 56 -20.45 -3.62 10.21
C LYS A 56 -21.12 -3.27 8.88
N PHE A 57 -20.43 -2.59 7.97
CA PHE A 57 -20.97 -2.22 6.67
C PHE A 57 -21.20 -3.45 5.78
N LYS A 58 -20.33 -4.46 5.85
CA LYS A 58 -20.53 -5.73 5.16
C LYS A 58 -21.74 -6.50 5.69
N GLU A 59 -21.93 -6.53 7.01
CA GLU A 59 -23.11 -7.14 7.65
C GLU A 59 -24.41 -6.46 7.20
N LEU A 60 -24.39 -5.14 7.01
CA LEU A 60 -25.49 -4.35 6.49
C LEU A 60 -25.62 -4.40 4.95
N GLY A 61 -24.83 -5.23 4.26
CA GLY A 61 -24.91 -5.41 2.81
C GLY A 61 -24.20 -4.36 1.95
N TYR A 62 -23.54 -3.37 2.55
CA TYR A 62 -22.75 -2.38 1.82
C TYR A 62 -21.49 -2.99 1.23
N LYS A 63 -21.14 -2.57 0.01
CA LYS A 63 -19.98 -3.10 -0.72
C LYS A 63 -18.90 -2.02 -0.87
N PRO A 64 -17.62 -2.35 -0.59
CA PRO A 64 -16.52 -1.44 -0.90
C PRO A 64 -16.36 -1.27 -2.41
N TYR A 65 -15.75 -0.16 -2.81
CA TYR A 65 -15.31 0.04 -4.19
C TYR A 65 -14.25 -1.00 -4.56
N VAL A 66 -14.48 -1.71 -5.67
CA VAL A 66 -13.56 -2.72 -6.21
C VAL A 66 -12.97 -2.19 -7.51
N TYR A 67 -11.67 -1.91 -7.49
CA TYR A 67 -10.93 -1.48 -8.67
C TYR A 67 -10.42 -2.68 -9.46
N LYS A 68 -10.58 -2.70 -10.78
CA LYS A 68 -10.02 -3.76 -11.64
C LYS A 68 -8.72 -3.27 -12.27
N LYS A 69 -7.60 -3.90 -11.94
CA LYS A 69 -6.29 -3.64 -12.56
C LYS A 69 -5.88 -4.84 -13.43
N ARG A 70 -5.88 -4.66 -14.75
CA ARG A 70 -5.54 -5.74 -15.72
C ARG A 70 -6.32 -7.03 -15.46
N GLY A 71 -7.64 -6.91 -15.25
CA GLY A 71 -8.52 -8.05 -14.94
C GLY A 71 -8.55 -8.49 -13.47
N PHE A 72 -7.56 -8.13 -12.65
CA PHE A 72 -7.53 -8.53 -11.24
C PHE A 72 -8.28 -7.53 -10.33
N PRO A 73 -9.19 -8.01 -9.47
CA PRO A 73 -9.92 -7.17 -8.53
C PRO A 73 -9.03 -6.74 -7.35
N VAL A 74 -9.06 -5.44 -7.05
CA VAL A 74 -8.44 -4.81 -5.87
C VAL A 74 -9.58 -4.26 -5.02
N VAL A 75 -9.93 -4.98 -3.97
CA VAL A 75 -10.93 -4.54 -2.99
C VAL A 75 -10.34 -3.40 -2.16
N THR A 76 -10.98 -2.24 -2.17
CA THR A 76 -10.49 -1.06 -1.47
C THR A 76 -11.17 -0.86 -0.10
N LYS A 77 -10.70 0.13 0.67
CA LYS A 77 -11.33 0.57 1.92
C LYS A 77 -12.34 1.72 1.71
N TYR A 78 -12.75 2.00 0.48
CA TYR A 78 -13.59 3.16 0.15
C TYR A 78 -15.03 2.73 -0.10
N PHE A 79 -15.98 3.38 0.56
CA PHE A 79 -17.41 3.12 0.41
C PHE A 79 -18.10 4.36 -0.15
N ALA A 80 -18.98 4.16 -1.13
CA ALA A 80 -19.73 5.26 -1.71
C ALA A 80 -20.65 5.86 -0.65
N LEU A 81 -20.64 7.18 -0.55
CA LEU A 81 -21.70 7.88 0.18
C LEU A 81 -23.00 7.82 -0.64
N PRO A 82 -24.16 7.80 0.03
CA PRO A 82 -25.47 7.94 -0.63
C PRO A 82 -25.53 9.18 -1.53
N GLU A 83 -26.30 9.14 -2.62
CA GLU A 83 -26.36 10.25 -3.59
C GLU A 83 -26.98 11.52 -3.00
N ASP A 84 -27.93 11.35 -2.07
CA ASP A 84 -28.60 12.39 -1.29
C ASP A 84 -27.69 13.04 -0.23
N CYS A 85 -26.50 12.50 0.07
CA CYS A 85 -25.59 13.10 1.05
C CYS A 85 -25.20 14.55 0.68
N TRP A 86 -25.25 14.93 -0.60
CA TRP A 86 -24.95 16.29 -1.04
C TRP A 86 -26.01 17.33 -0.65
N GLN A 87 -27.18 16.89 -0.18
CA GLN A 87 -28.20 17.77 0.40
C GLN A 87 -27.78 18.29 1.79
N ASP A 88 -26.90 17.55 2.48
CA ASP A 88 -26.35 17.91 3.79
C ASP A 88 -24.82 17.80 3.78
N GLN A 89 -24.17 18.93 3.53
CA GLN A 89 -22.71 19.00 3.48
C GLN A 89 -22.04 18.74 4.84
N ASP A 90 -22.74 18.98 5.96
CA ASP A 90 -22.22 18.76 7.30
C ASP A 90 -22.08 17.27 7.61
N VAL A 91 -23.01 16.45 7.10
CA VAL A 91 -22.90 14.99 7.14
C VAL A 91 -21.66 14.52 6.38
N ILE A 92 -21.42 15.04 5.18
CA ILE A 92 -20.23 14.70 4.38
C ILE A 92 -18.95 15.10 5.12
N LEU A 93 -18.90 16.32 5.68
CA LEU A 93 -17.76 16.80 6.46
C LEU A 93 -17.49 15.96 7.70
N THR A 94 -18.55 15.52 8.39
CA THR A 94 -18.44 14.65 9.57
C THR A 94 -17.80 13.31 9.21
N HIS A 95 -18.27 12.68 8.12
CA HIS A 95 -17.67 11.44 7.62
C HIS A 95 -16.22 11.64 7.17
N ALA A 96 -15.93 12.73 6.47
CA ALA A 96 -14.58 13.05 5.99
C ALA A 96 -13.59 13.31 7.14
N ARG A 97 -14.01 14.06 8.16
CA ARG A 97 -13.19 14.33 9.36
C ARG A 97 -12.89 13.03 10.09
N SER A 98 -13.91 12.21 10.35
CA SER A 98 -13.72 10.90 10.99
C SER A 98 -12.77 9.98 10.20
N ALA A 99 -12.94 9.94 8.87
CA ALA A 99 -12.08 9.15 7.99
C ALA A 99 -10.63 9.65 7.94
N LEU A 100 -10.44 10.97 7.98
CA LEU A 100 -9.11 11.58 8.01
C LEU A 100 -8.39 11.27 9.32
N GLU A 101 -9.05 11.46 10.47
CA GLU A 101 -8.48 11.15 11.79
C GLU A 101 -8.08 9.67 11.89
N PHE A 102 -8.99 8.77 11.52
CA PHE A 102 -8.67 7.34 11.47
C PHE A 102 -7.48 7.05 10.53
N ALA A 103 -7.46 7.65 9.34
CA ALA A 103 -6.41 7.40 8.38
C ALA A 103 -5.04 7.93 8.84
N LYS A 104 -5.02 9.04 9.61
CA LYS A 104 -3.81 9.58 10.25
C LYS A 104 -3.32 8.63 11.34
N THR A 105 -4.20 8.17 12.23
CA THR A 105 -3.86 7.20 13.28
C THR A 105 -3.35 5.88 12.70
N GLU A 106 -4.02 5.34 11.67
CA GLU A 106 -3.58 4.12 10.98
C GLU A 106 -2.20 4.29 10.34
N LYS A 107 -1.89 5.48 9.80
CA LYS A 107 -0.58 5.80 9.21
C LYS A 107 0.53 5.82 10.27
N VAL A 108 0.29 6.42 11.43
CA VAL A 108 1.24 6.45 12.55
C VAL A 108 1.50 5.05 13.10
N GLN A 109 0.43 4.28 13.36
CA GLN A 109 0.55 2.88 13.82
C GLN A 109 1.31 2.00 12.82
N GLN A 110 1.10 2.20 11.51
CA GLN A 110 1.84 1.47 10.48
C GLN A 110 3.32 1.87 10.42
N SER A 111 3.68 3.11 10.75
CA SER A 111 5.08 3.52 10.81
C SER A 111 5.81 3.02 12.07
N GLU A 112 5.09 2.80 13.17
CA GLU A 112 5.66 2.31 14.44
C GLU A 112 5.86 0.79 14.49
N THR A 113 5.12 0.04 13.68
CA THR A 113 5.26 -1.41 13.60
C THR A 113 6.38 -1.81 12.63
N LYS A 114 7.23 -2.75 13.03
CA LYS A 114 8.21 -3.35 12.11
C LYS A 114 7.48 -3.93 10.89
N PRO A 115 7.99 -3.77 9.66
CA PRO A 115 7.35 -4.30 8.48
C PRO A 115 7.19 -5.82 8.61
N ASN A 116 5.94 -6.28 8.68
CA ASN A 116 5.61 -7.71 8.76
C ASN A 116 5.44 -8.36 7.38
N ARG A 117 5.73 -7.61 6.31
CA ARG A 117 5.63 -8.08 4.93
C ARG A 117 6.94 -7.87 4.21
N LEU A 118 7.34 -8.88 3.43
CA LEU A 118 8.56 -8.86 2.63
C LEU A 118 8.66 -7.61 1.74
N LYS A 119 7.58 -7.23 1.04
CA LYS A 119 7.60 -6.05 0.16
C LYS A 119 7.79 -4.71 0.88
N ASP A 120 7.65 -4.69 2.21
CA ASP A 120 7.74 -3.49 3.05
C ASP A 120 9.12 -3.40 3.74
N LEU A 121 9.98 -4.42 3.58
CA LEU A 121 11.39 -4.34 3.96
C LEU A 121 12.16 -3.41 3.01
N PRO A 122 13.28 -2.81 3.45
CA PRO A 122 14.16 -2.03 2.59
C PRO A 122 14.53 -2.79 1.33
N ASN A 123 14.66 -2.07 0.21
CA ASN A 123 15.07 -2.60 -1.11
C ASN A 123 14.07 -3.56 -1.77
N LEU A 124 13.10 -4.11 -1.04
CA LEU A 124 12.14 -5.07 -1.59
C LEU A 124 10.92 -4.38 -2.18
N ARG A 125 10.35 -5.03 -3.20
CA ARG A 125 9.11 -4.60 -3.87
C ARG A 125 8.19 -5.79 -4.02
N LEU A 126 6.95 -5.54 -4.44
CA LEU A 126 5.96 -6.59 -4.68
C LEU A 126 6.45 -7.67 -5.67
N ALA A 127 7.28 -7.30 -6.65
CA ALA A 127 7.88 -8.27 -7.57
C ALA A 127 8.82 -9.24 -6.84
N THR A 128 9.68 -8.72 -5.96
CA THR A 128 10.59 -9.53 -5.13
C THR A 128 9.84 -10.37 -4.11
N GLU A 129 8.80 -9.83 -3.46
CA GLU A 129 7.91 -10.62 -2.57
C GLU A 129 7.30 -11.82 -3.31
N ARG A 130 6.91 -11.66 -4.58
CA ARG A 130 6.41 -12.79 -5.39
C ARG A 130 7.49 -13.81 -5.71
N MET A 131 8.72 -13.37 -6.00
CA MET A 131 9.84 -14.28 -6.23
C MET A 131 10.17 -15.08 -4.97
N LEU A 132 10.27 -14.41 -3.81
CA LEU A 132 10.48 -15.04 -2.51
C LEU A 132 9.39 -16.06 -2.18
N LYS A 133 8.11 -15.70 -2.35
CA LYS A 133 7.00 -16.63 -2.13
C LYS A 133 7.04 -17.83 -3.06
N LYS A 134 7.37 -17.63 -4.34
CA LYS A 134 7.55 -18.74 -5.29
C LYS A 134 8.73 -19.65 -4.89
N ALA A 135 9.73 -19.08 -4.23
CA ALA A 135 10.89 -19.78 -3.69
C ALA A 135 10.65 -20.42 -2.30
N GLY A 136 9.42 -20.36 -1.77
CA GLY A 136 9.06 -20.93 -0.46
C GLY A 136 9.35 -20.04 0.74
N ILE A 137 9.68 -18.76 0.53
CA ILE A 137 9.93 -17.77 1.58
C ILE A 137 8.68 -16.89 1.70
N GLU A 138 7.84 -17.19 2.68
CA GLU A 138 6.50 -16.59 2.78
C GLU A 138 6.46 -15.36 3.69
N SER A 139 7.38 -15.29 4.65
CA SER A 139 7.41 -14.30 5.71
C SER A 139 8.76 -13.61 5.87
N VAL A 140 8.77 -12.49 6.61
CA VAL A 140 10.01 -11.79 7.00
C VAL A 140 10.87 -12.69 7.88
N TYR A 141 10.26 -13.51 8.73
CA TYR A 141 10.95 -14.48 9.57
C TYR A 141 11.69 -15.51 8.72
N ASP A 142 11.03 -16.11 7.72
CA ASP A 142 11.64 -17.11 6.83
C ASP A 142 12.87 -16.53 6.11
N LEU A 143 12.77 -15.27 5.65
CA LEU A 143 13.88 -14.58 4.99
C LEU A 143 15.06 -14.36 5.94
N GLN A 144 14.79 -13.99 7.19
CA GLN A 144 15.83 -13.79 8.20
C GLN A 144 16.51 -15.10 8.60
N GLU A 145 15.73 -16.17 8.77
CA GLU A 145 16.23 -17.51 9.12
C GLU A 145 17.07 -18.12 7.99
N GLN A 146 16.65 -17.97 6.72
CA GLN A 146 17.41 -18.50 5.58
C GLN A 146 18.63 -17.64 5.23
N GLY A 147 18.57 -16.34 5.47
CA GLY A 147 19.60 -15.40 5.05
C GLY A 147 19.54 -15.03 3.56
N SER A 148 20.31 -14.01 3.18
CA SER A 148 20.27 -13.42 1.83
C SER A 148 20.77 -14.36 0.74
N VAL A 149 21.81 -15.15 1.02
CA VAL A 149 22.44 -16.08 0.07
C VAL A 149 21.50 -17.23 -0.29
N GLU A 150 20.95 -17.93 0.69
CA GLU A 150 20.06 -19.07 0.42
C GLU A 150 18.73 -18.61 -0.18
N ALA A 151 18.22 -17.45 0.24
CA ALA A 151 17.07 -16.83 -0.40
C ALA A 151 17.33 -16.50 -1.88
N PHE A 152 18.51 -15.96 -2.21
CA PHE A 152 18.91 -15.68 -3.58
C PHE A 152 19.00 -16.96 -4.42
N LYS A 153 19.65 -18.02 -3.91
CA LYS A 153 19.73 -19.33 -4.57
C LYS A 153 18.34 -19.95 -4.77
N ALA A 154 17.46 -19.86 -3.79
CA ALA A 154 16.09 -20.37 -3.90
C ALA A 154 15.29 -19.63 -5.00
N ILE A 155 15.49 -18.31 -5.13
CA ILE A 155 14.92 -17.54 -6.25
C ILE A 155 15.51 -18.01 -7.59
N GLN A 156 16.83 -18.18 -7.70
CA GLN A 156 17.47 -18.66 -8.94
C GLN A 156 16.92 -20.02 -9.39
N ARG A 157 16.64 -20.94 -8.46
CA ARG A 157 16.08 -22.27 -8.76
C ARG A 157 14.64 -22.21 -9.28
N THR A 158 13.86 -21.21 -8.89
CA THR A 158 12.41 -21.14 -9.17
C THR A 158 12.04 -20.08 -10.21
N HIS A 159 12.91 -19.12 -10.48
CA HIS A 159 12.71 -18.05 -11.43
C HIS A 159 13.25 -18.43 -12.81
N SER A 160 12.46 -18.24 -13.86
CA SER A 160 12.83 -18.66 -15.23
C SER A 160 13.92 -17.81 -15.87
N ASN A 161 14.13 -16.58 -15.36
CA ASN A 161 15.10 -15.64 -15.89
C ASN A 161 16.27 -15.48 -14.92
N THR A 162 17.44 -15.15 -15.43
CA THR A 162 18.60 -14.84 -14.60
C THR A 162 18.32 -13.60 -13.75
N VAL A 163 18.59 -13.70 -12.45
CA VAL A 163 18.52 -12.59 -11.51
C VAL A 163 19.93 -12.07 -11.24
N GLY A 164 20.10 -10.74 -11.17
CA GLY A 164 21.41 -10.10 -10.97
C GLY A 164 21.83 -10.01 -9.51
N LEU A 165 23.13 -9.79 -9.26
CA LEU A 165 23.72 -9.67 -7.92
C LEU A 165 23.14 -8.54 -7.07
N GLU A 166 22.59 -7.50 -7.71
CA GLU A 166 21.90 -6.43 -6.98
C GLU A 166 20.74 -6.97 -6.12
N LEU A 167 20.08 -8.06 -6.57
CA LEU A 167 19.04 -8.71 -5.76
C LEU A 167 19.62 -9.34 -4.49
N LEU A 168 20.81 -9.94 -4.54
CA LEU A 168 21.47 -10.49 -3.36
C LEU A 168 21.75 -9.38 -2.33
N TRP A 169 22.27 -8.24 -2.76
CA TRP A 169 22.50 -7.09 -1.88
C TRP A 169 21.21 -6.46 -1.39
N ALA A 170 20.16 -6.43 -2.22
CA ALA A 170 18.84 -5.97 -1.80
C ALA A 170 18.26 -6.85 -0.68
N LEU A 171 18.40 -8.17 -0.77
CA LEU A 171 17.98 -9.12 0.27
C LEU A 171 18.79 -8.94 1.56
N GLU A 172 20.12 -8.79 1.45
CA GLU A 172 20.99 -8.52 2.60
C GLU A 172 20.62 -7.21 3.30
N GLY A 173 20.41 -6.13 2.54
CA GLY A 173 19.98 -4.86 3.10
C GLY A 173 18.59 -4.95 3.74
N ALA A 174 17.68 -5.76 3.17
CA ALA A 174 16.36 -6.01 3.75
C ALA A 174 16.45 -6.65 5.13
N ILE A 175 17.28 -7.69 5.28
CA ILE A 175 17.50 -8.40 6.55
C ILE A 175 18.11 -7.47 7.60
N ASN A 176 19.09 -6.66 7.21
CA ASN A 176 19.79 -5.73 8.10
C ASN A 176 19.07 -4.40 8.32
N GLY A 177 17.92 -4.17 7.68
CA GLY A 177 17.16 -2.92 7.82
C GLY A 177 17.84 -1.70 7.17
N THR A 178 18.70 -1.89 6.17
CA THR A 178 19.49 -0.82 5.52
C THR A 178 19.31 -0.81 3.99
N HIS A 179 19.60 0.33 3.36
CA HIS A 179 19.61 0.40 1.90
C HIS A 179 20.82 -0.37 1.34
N TRP A 180 20.64 -1.16 0.28
CA TRP A 180 21.72 -2.03 -0.25
C TRP A 180 22.99 -1.25 -0.65
N SER A 181 22.86 0.04 -0.98
CA SER A 181 23.99 0.89 -1.35
C SER A 181 25.00 1.09 -0.20
N VAL A 182 24.59 0.91 1.07
CA VAL A 182 25.49 1.06 2.23
C VAL A 182 26.21 -0.22 2.60
N ILE A 183 25.91 -1.35 1.95
CA ILE A 183 26.62 -2.61 2.17
C ILE A 183 28.06 -2.47 1.67
N PRO A 184 29.08 -2.63 2.53
CA PRO A 184 30.48 -2.50 2.16
C PRO A 184 30.91 -3.45 1.04
N GLN A 185 31.86 -3.02 0.21
CA GLN A 185 32.34 -3.78 -0.95
C GLN A 185 32.86 -5.17 -0.58
N ASN A 186 33.64 -5.29 0.50
CA ASN A 186 34.14 -6.57 1.00
C ASN A 186 32.99 -7.53 1.36
N LYS A 187 31.89 -7.03 1.95
CA LYS A 187 30.73 -7.86 2.26
C LYS A 187 30.00 -8.30 0.99
N ARG A 188 29.93 -7.43 -0.02
CA ARG A 188 29.34 -7.80 -1.33
C ARG A 188 30.12 -8.93 -2.01
N GLU A 189 31.45 -8.86 -1.96
CA GLU A 189 32.35 -9.88 -2.50
C GLU A 189 32.23 -11.19 -1.72
N GLU A 190 32.18 -11.14 -0.39
CA GLU A 190 31.93 -12.30 0.47
C GLU A 190 30.61 -12.99 0.08
N LEU A 191 29.51 -12.25 0.02
CA LEU A 191 28.20 -12.81 -0.35
C LEU A 191 28.19 -13.38 -1.77
N ALA A 192 28.82 -12.69 -2.72
CA ALA A 192 28.92 -13.15 -4.11
C ALA A 192 29.80 -14.41 -4.26
N SER A 193 30.75 -14.65 -3.36
CA SER A 193 31.55 -15.88 -3.36
C SER A 193 30.73 -17.11 -2.94
N LEU A 194 29.68 -16.91 -2.13
CA LEU A 194 28.86 -17.97 -1.54
C LEU A 194 27.71 -18.47 -2.44
N ILE A 195 27.49 -17.83 -3.58
CA ILE A 195 26.43 -18.19 -4.56
C ILE A 195 26.92 -19.07 -5.70
N ASN A 196 28.22 -19.39 -5.75
CA ASN A 196 28.82 -20.32 -6.73
C ASN A 196 28.58 -21.78 -6.34
#